data_AF-A0AAN4F1Q7-F1
#
_entry.id   AF-A0AAN4F1Q7-F1
#
_cell.length_a   1.000
_cell.length_b   1.000
_cell.length_c   1.000
_cell.angle_alpha   90.00
_cell.angle_beta   90.00
_cell.angle_gamma   90.00
#
_symmetry.space_group_name_H-M   'P 1'
#
loop_
_entity.id
_entity.type
_entity.pdbx_description
1 polymer ?
#
loop_
_entity_poly.entity_id
_entity_poly.type
_entity_poly.pdbx_seq_one_letter_code
_entity_poly.pdbx_strand_id
1 'polypeptide(L)' 'MGKMTFVFEYEDGKEPPVGAGMSFMGGKIVAAAFRDALEEPEVCDVLEPDPDYLERIRNSL' A
#
# COMPACT_ATOMS: atom_id res chain seq x y z
N MET A 1 8.60 5.04 -14.81
CA MET A 1 9.36 3.91 -14.21
C MET A 1 8.36 2.84 -13.81
N GLY A 2 8.53 1.60 -14.26
CA GLY A 2 7.62 0.50 -13.92
C GLY A 2 7.77 0.06 -12.47
N LYS A 3 6.68 -0.42 -11.87
CA LYS A 3 6.68 -1.09 -10.55
C LYS A 3 6.39 -2.58 -10.78
N MET A 4 7.07 -3.45 -10.05
CA MET A 4 6.82 -4.90 -10.06
C MET A 4 6.47 -5.36 -8.65
N THR A 5 5.63 -6.38 -8.55
CA THR A 5 5.24 -6.99 -7.28
C THR A 5 5.90 -8.36 -7.18
N PHE A 6 6.57 -8.62 -6.06
CA PHE A 6 7.13 -9.91 -5.72
C PHE A 6 6.33 -10.50 -4.56
N VAL A 7 6.05 -11.80 -4.63
CA VAL A 7 5.38 -12.56 -3.57
C VAL A 7 6.42 -13.51 -2.99
N PHE A 8 6.54 -13.51 -1.67
CA PHE A 8 7.51 -14.33 -0.93
C PHE A 8 6.75 -15.20 0.06
N GLU A 9 7.08 -16.48 0.09
CA GLU A 9 6.60 -17.42 1.10
C GLU A 9 7.57 -17.43 2.27
N TYR A 10 7.04 -17.32 3.49
CA TYR A 10 7.81 -17.40 4.73
C TYR A 10 7.29 -18.55 5.57
N GLU A 11 8.14 -19.12 6.44
CA GLU A 11 7.69 -20.10 7.43
C GLU A 11 6.63 -19.49 8.34
N ASP A 12 5.64 -20.30 8.71
CA ASP A 12 4.55 -19.87 9.58
C ASP A 12 5.09 -19.34 10.92
N GLY A 13 4.57 -18.19 11.36
CA GLY A 13 5.02 -17.48 12.55
C GLY A 13 6.30 -16.64 12.41
N LYS A 14 6.93 -16.56 11.23
CA LYS A 14 8.05 -15.62 10.98
C LYS A 14 7.56 -14.36 10.24
N GLU A 15 7.62 -13.22 10.94
CA GLU A 15 7.40 -11.92 10.30
C GLU A 15 8.60 -11.57 9.37
N PRO A 16 8.34 -11.17 8.12
CA PRO A 16 9.39 -10.71 7.22
C PRO A 16 10.08 -9.45 7.79
N PRO A 17 11.42 -9.38 7.78
CA PRO A 17 12.10 -8.16 8.19
C PRO A 17 11.82 -7.05 7.17
N VAL A 18 10.97 -6.08 7.53
CA VAL A 18 10.68 -4.89 6.73
C VAL A 18 11.19 -3.66 7.48
N GLY A 19 12.05 -2.87 6.82
CA GLY A 19 12.69 -1.71 7.43
C GLY A 19 12.98 -0.59 6.44
N ALA A 20 13.30 0.59 6.98
CA ALA A 20 13.69 1.74 6.19
C ALA A 20 15.01 1.49 5.44
N GLY A 21 15.09 1.93 4.18
CA GLY A 21 16.32 1.83 3.39
C GLY A 21 16.58 0.45 2.76
N MET A 22 15.61 -0.48 2.83
CA MET A 22 15.74 -1.76 2.15
C MET A 22 15.73 -1.62 0.63
N SER A 23 16.51 -2.47 -0.01
CA SER A 23 16.57 -2.61 -1.47
C SER A 23 16.46 -4.07 -1.86
N PHE A 24 15.77 -4.35 -2.96
CA PHE A 24 15.67 -5.69 -3.54
C PHE A 24 16.11 -5.63 -5.00
N MET A 25 17.10 -6.47 -5.36
CA MET A 25 17.68 -6.55 -6.71
C MET A 25 18.05 -5.19 -7.33
N GLY A 26 18.61 -4.27 -6.54
CA GLY A 26 19.00 -2.92 -6.99
C GLY A 26 17.85 -1.91 -7.09
N GLY A 27 16.61 -2.32 -6.80
CA GLY A 27 15.46 -1.43 -6.62
C GLY A 27 15.29 -1.01 -5.16
N LYS A 28 14.85 0.22 -4.93
CA LYS A 28 14.45 0.70 -3.60
C LYS A 28 13.07 0.15 -3.26
N ILE A 29 12.91 -0.49 -2.09
CA ILE A 29 11.59 -0.87 -1.60
C ILE A 29 10.90 0.42 -1.13
N VAL A 30 9.81 0.78 -1.80
CA VAL A 30 9.01 1.99 -1.51
C VAL A 30 7.66 1.67 -0.86
N ALA A 31 7.24 0.40 -0.90
CA ALA A 31 6.02 -0.09 -0.27
C ALA A 31 6.20 -1.58 0.05
N ALA A 32 5.63 -1.99 1.18
CA ALA A 32 5.44 -3.38 1.56
C ALA A 32 3.99 -3.54 2.02
N ALA A 33 3.37 -4.66 1.68
CA ALA A 33 2.01 -4.99 2.10
C ALA A 33 1.96 -6.47 2.48
N PHE A 34 1.25 -6.77 3.55
CA PHE A 34 0.96 -8.13 3.99
C PHE A 34 -0.48 -8.42 3.63
N ARG A 35 -0.69 -9.36 2.73
CA ARG A 35 -2.00 -9.84 2.31
C ARG A 35 -1.93 -11.35 2.19
N ASP A 36 -3.02 -12.03 2.54
CA ASP A 36 -3.17 -13.41 2.17
C ASP A 36 -3.22 -13.48 0.64
N ALA A 37 -2.37 -14.31 0.04
CA ALA A 37 -2.22 -14.38 -1.41
C ALA A 37 -3.48 -14.89 -2.13
N LEU A 38 -4.40 -15.52 -1.38
CA LEU A 38 -5.67 -16.05 -1.88
C LEU A 38 -6.86 -15.15 -1.58
N GLU A 39 -6.68 -14.13 -0.75
CA GLU A 39 -7.75 -13.20 -0.42
C GLU A 39 -7.86 -12.15 -1.51
N GLU A 40 -9.03 -12.07 -2.15
CA GLU A 40 -9.31 -11.02 -3.11
C GLU A 40 -9.08 -9.68 -2.41
N PRO A 41 -8.35 -8.73 -3.02
CA PRO A 41 -8.18 -7.43 -2.41
C PRO A 41 -9.58 -6.84 -2.24
N GLU A 42 -10.03 -6.64 -1.01
CA GLU A 42 -11.16 -5.77 -0.77
C GLU A 42 -10.81 -4.46 -1.46
N VAL A 43 -11.57 -4.14 -2.51
CA VAL A 43 -11.46 -2.85 -3.18
C VAL A 43 -11.84 -1.87 -2.08
N CYS A 44 -10.83 -1.28 -1.43
CA CYS A 44 -11.07 -0.05 -0.71
C CYS A 44 -11.56 0.89 -1.80
N ASP A 45 -12.88 1.08 -1.86
CA ASP A 45 -13.49 2.13 -2.64
C ASP A 45 -12.64 3.35 -2.36
N VAL A 46 -11.90 3.79 -3.39
CA VAL A 46 -11.14 5.01 -3.29
C VAL A 46 -12.20 6.03 -2.91
N LEU A 47 -12.13 6.52 -1.67
CA LEU A 47 -12.86 7.71 -1.28
C LEU A 47 -12.31 8.78 -2.21
N GLU A 48 -12.89 8.89 -3.40
CA GLU A 48 -12.70 10.03 -4.26
C GLU A 48 -13.04 11.22 -3.35
N PRO A 49 -12.07 12.11 -3.07
CA PRO A 49 -12.37 13.25 -2.25
C PRO A 49 -13.52 13.97 -2.95
N ASP A 50 -14.66 14.06 -2.26
CA ASP A 50 -15.82 14.82 -2.72
C ASP A 50 -15.29 16.15 -3.29
N PRO A 51 -15.47 16.42 -4.60
CA PRO A 51 -14.86 17.59 -5.23
C PRO A 51 -15.30 18.89 -4.55
N ASP A 52 -16.41 18.86 -3.83
CA ASP A 52 -16.96 20.01 -3.10
C ASP A 52 -16.53 20.04 -1.62
N TYR A 53 -15.62 19.18 -1.18
CA TYR A 53 -15.12 19.16 0.20
C TYR A 53 -14.47 20.50 0.61
N LEU A 54 -13.69 21.10 -0.29
CA LEU A 54 -13.04 22.39 -0.05
C LEU A 54 -14.04 23.56 -0.06
N GLU A 55 -15.05 23.50 -0.94
CA GLU A 55 -16.16 24.46 -1.01
C GLU A 55 -16.94 24.48 0.32
N ARG A 56 -17.26 23.31 0.87
CA ARG A 56 -17.98 23.17 2.15
C ARG A 56 -17.22 23.79 3.32
N ILE A 57 -15.92 23.54 3.43
CA ILE A 57 -15.09 24.12 4.50
C ILE A 57 -15.06 25.64 4.38
N ARG A 58 -14.85 26.16 3.16
CA ARG A 58 -14.78 27.60 2.89
C ARG A 58 -16.08 28.32 3.25
N ASN A 59 -17.23 27.70 2.99
CA ASN A 59 -18.54 28.29 3.27
C ASN A 59 -19.00 28.11 4.74
N SER A 60 -18.19 27.44 5.57
CA SER A 60 -18.47 27.19 7.00
C SER A 60 -17.61 28.02 7.97
N LEU A 61 -16.72 28.86 7.43
CA LEU A 61 -15.94 29.89 8.14
C LEU A 61 -16.59 31.26 7.93
#